data_AF-A0AA36MS08-F1
#
_entry.id   AF-A0AA36MS08-F1
#
_cell.length_a   1.000
_cell.length_b   1.000
_cell.length_c   1.000
_cell.angle_alpha   90.00
_cell.angle_beta   90.00
_cell.angle_gamma   90.00
#
_symmetry.space_group_name_H-M   'P 1'
#
loop_
_entity.id
_entity.type
_entity.pdbx_description
1 polymer ?
#
loop_
_entity_poly.entity_id
_entity_poly.type
_entity_poly.pdbx_seq_one_letter_code
_entity_poly.pdbx_strand_id
1 'polypeptide(L)'
;MGKVKKAHLKNKKAKAKAKAKGNEEDMAVERKESRHDMKMRHTAERKALQARVADLKRQRKKLPKSKKKDEKKALSEEIKVMTSELQKRQAAEREQAQDAGRDDSEEISNEEFEDDFSD
;
A
#
# COMPACT_ATOMS: atom_id res chain seq x y z
N MET A 1 13.36 -8.14 -40.81
CA MET A 1 13.01 -7.52 -39.50
C MET A 1 13.94 -6.34 -39.24
N GLY A 2 13.44 -5.10 -39.31
CA GLY A 2 14.27 -3.89 -39.22
C GLY A 2 14.74 -3.59 -37.79
N LYS A 3 16.04 -3.37 -37.59
CA LYS A 3 16.64 -2.98 -36.31
C LYS A 3 16.22 -1.54 -35.97
N VAL A 4 15.25 -1.38 -35.06
CA VAL A 4 14.81 -0.06 -34.59
C VAL A 4 15.95 0.59 -33.79
N LYS A 5 16.46 1.76 -34.24
CA LYS A 5 17.54 2.48 -33.55
C LYS A 5 17.06 2.87 -32.13
N LYS A 6 17.81 2.48 -31.09
CA LYS A 6 17.49 2.74 -29.65
C LYS A 6 17.13 4.20 -29.35
N ALA A 7 17.64 5.16 -30.13
CA ALA A 7 17.32 6.58 -30.00
C ALA A 7 15.83 6.90 -30.24
N HIS A 8 15.17 6.25 -31.20
CA HIS A 8 13.75 6.49 -31.48
C HIS A 8 12.83 5.93 -30.39
N LEU A 9 13.23 4.83 -29.74
CA LEU A 9 12.52 4.26 -28.59
C LEU A 9 12.56 5.21 -27.36
N LYS A 10 13.69 5.89 -27.14
CA LYS A 10 13.84 6.84 -26.02
C LYS A 10 12.98 8.09 -26.21
N ASN A 11 12.92 8.64 -27.42
CA ASN A 11 12.12 9.83 -27.71
C ASN A 11 10.60 9.54 -27.65
N LYS A 12 10.16 8.34 -28.05
CA LYS A 12 8.75 7.93 -27.93
C LYS A 12 8.31 7.79 -26.45
N LYS A 13 9.16 7.22 -25.59
CA LYS A 13 8.89 7.12 -24.14
C LYS A 13 8.87 8.49 -23.44
N ALA A 14 9.73 9.42 -23.84
CA ALA A 14 9.75 10.78 -23.28
C ALA A 14 8.50 11.59 -23.67
N LYS A 15 8.06 11.52 -24.94
CA LYS A 15 6.82 12.19 -25.39
C LYS A 15 5.55 11.62 -24.75
N ALA A 16 5.51 10.31 -24.47
CA ALA A 16 4.39 9.69 -23.77
C ALA A 16 4.27 10.18 -22.31
N LYS A 17 5.41 10.35 -21.62
CA LYS A 17 5.42 10.89 -20.23
C LYS A 17 5.04 12.36 -20.15
N ALA A 18 5.36 13.17 -21.17
CA ALA A 18 5.00 14.59 -21.18
C ALA A 18 3.50 14.83 -21.43
N LYS A 19 2.83 13.98 -22.24
CA LYS A 19 1.37 14.10 -22.48
C LYS A 19 0.50 13.63 -21.30
N ALA A 20 1.03 12.79 -20.41
CA ALA A 20 0.28 12.28 -19.26
C ALA A 20 0.30 13.22 -18.04
N LYS A 21 1.05 14.33 -18.10
CA LYS A 21 1.31 15.19 -16.91
C LYS A 21 0.67 16.57 -16.97
N GLY A 22 -0.21 16.82 -17.95
CA GLY A 22 -0.69 18.17 -18.28
C GLY A 22 -2.20 18.37 -18.21
N ASN A 23 -2.96 17.59 -17.45
CA ASN A 23 -4.41 17.76 -17.35
C ASN A 23 -5.01 17.11 -16.09
N GLU A 24 -4.44 17.41 -14.92
CA GLU A 24 -4.93 16.85 -13.64
C GLU A 24 -5.14 17.93 -12.57
N GLU A 25 -5.33 19.16 -13.00
CA GLU A 25 -5.94 20.21 -12.20
C GLU A 25 -7.26 20.55 -12.89
N ASP A 26 -8.36 20.62 -12.13
CA ASP A 26 -9.65 21.19 -12.52
C ASP A 26 -10.78 20.28 -13.07
N MET A 27 -10.99 19.10 -12.47
CA MET A 27 -12.33 18.48 -12.45
C MET A 27 -12.54 17.68 -11.16
N ALA A 28 -13.02 18.35 -10.11
CA ALA A 28 -13.62 17.74 -8.93
C ALA A 28 -15.01 17.14 -9.24
N VAL A 29 -15.05 16.26 -10.25
CA VAL A 29 -16.14 15.28 -10.35
C VAL A 29 -15.73 14.17 -9.40
N GLU A 30 -16.57 13.85 -8.42
CA GLU A 30 -16.44 12.65 -7.56
C GLU A 30 -16.47 11.39 -8.44
N ARG A 31 -15.36 11.13 -9.13
CA ARG A 31 -15.12 9.86 -9.78
C ARG A 31 -14.95 8.88 -8.65
N LYS A 32 -15.89 7.95 -8.52
CA LYS A 32 -15.73 6.77 -7.67
C LYS A 32 -14.32 6.22 -7.94
N GLU A 33 -13.45 6.28 -6.92
CA GLU A 33 -12.04 5.88 -7.07
C GLU A 33 -12.01 4.47 -7.68
N SER A 34 -11.24 4.27 -8.75
CA SER A 34 -11.07 2.92 -9.27
C SER A 34 -10.39 2.05 -8.21
N ARG A 35 -10.64 0.73 -8.22
CA ARG A 35 -9.90 -0.23 -7.38
C ARG A 35 -8.38 -0.08 -7.54
N HIS A 36 -7.92 0.30 -8.74
CA HIS A 36 -6.52 0.63 -8.98
C HIS A 36 -6.06 1.86 -8.20
N ASP A 37 -6.86 2.93 -8.19
CA ASP A 37 -6.55 4.19 -7.51
C ASP A 37 -6.54 4.02 -5.99
N MET A 38 -7.52 3.28 -5.45
CA MET A 38 -7.52 2.89 -4.02
C MET A 38 -6.26 2.10 -3.65
N LYS A 39 -5.84 1.14 -4.49
CA LYS A 39 -4.59 0.39 -4.26
C LYS A 39 -3.39 1.31 -4.27
N MET A 40 -3.30 2.24 -5.22
CA MET A 40 -2.21 3.21 -5.29
C MET A 40 -2.18 4.11 -4.05
N ARG A 41 -3.32 4.64 -3.63
CA ARG A 41 -3.47 5.42 -2.38
C ARG A 41 -3.01 4.61 -1.17
N HIS A 42 -3.50 3.39 -0.99
CA HIS A 42 -3.10 2.51 0.12
C HIS A 42 -1.60 2.23 0.16
N THR A 43 -0.97 2.07 -1.01
CA THR A 43 0.47 1.85 -1.08
C THR A 43 1.27 3.10 -0.75
N ALA A 44 0.81 4.28 -1.17
CA ALA A 44 1.42 5.55 -0.83
C ALA A 44 1.34 5.81 0.68
N GLU A 45 0.16 5.61 1.27
CA GLU A 45 -0.05 5.69 2.72
C GLU A 45 0.85 4.71 3.49
N ARG A 46 0.95 3.46 3.05
CA ARG A 46 1.85 2.48 3.67
C ARG A 46 3.31 2.90 3.61
N LYS A 47 3.77 3.44 2.48
CA LYS A 47 5.15 3.94 2.34
C LYS A 47 5.41 5.13 3.27
N ALA A 48 4.47 6.07 3.35
CA ALA A 48 4.58 7.22 4.25
C ALA A 48 4.62 6.76 5.72
N LEU A 49 3.75 5.82 6.11
CA LEU A 49 3.75 5.27 7.45
C LEU A 49 5.04 4.51 7.77
N GLN A 50 5.56 3.72 6.82
CA GLN A 50 6.83 3.01 7.01
C GLN A 50 8.00 3.96 7.28
N ALA A 51 8.07 5.10 6.58
CA ALA A 51 9.08 6.12 6.83
C ALA A 51 8.97 6.65 8.27
N ARG A 52 7.76 7.01 8.70
CA ARG A 52 7.51 7.49 10.07
C ARG A 52 7.82 6.43 11.13
N VAL A 53 7.42 5.18 10.91
CA VAL A 53 7.75 4.06 11.81
C VAL A 53 9.25 3.82 11.88
N ALA A 54 9.99 3.95 10.78
CA ALA A 54 11.44 3.84 10.78
C ALA A 54 12.09 4.94 11.63
N ASP A 55 11.59 6.17 11.55
CA ASP A 55 12.05 7.27 12.40
C ASP A 55 11.76 7.04 13.89
N LEU A 56 10.55 6.60 14.23
CA LEU A 56 10.21 6.26 15.63
C LEU A 56 11.04 5.09 16.16
N LYS A 57 11.29 4.06 15.32
CA LYS A 57 12.20 2.96 15.68
C LYS A 57 13.62 3.47 15.91
N ARG A 58 14.11 4.42 15.10
CA ARG A 58 15.42 5.05 15.28
C ARG A 58 15.48 5.84 16.59
N GLN A 59 14.45 6.63 16.91
CA GLN A 59 14.35 7.34 18.19
C GLN A 59 14.34 6.36 19.37
N ARG A 60 13.52 5.30 19.30
CA ARG A 60 13.43 4.24 20.31
C ARG A 60 14.76 3.51 20.52
N LYS A 61 15.54 3.29 19.47
CA LYS A 61 16.86 2.65 19.53
C LYS A 61 17.88 3.53 20.28
N LYS A 62 17.81 4.85 20.10
CA LYS A 62 18.69 5.82 20.79
C LYS A 62 18.37 5.97 22.29
N LEU A 63 17.18 5.58 22.72
CA LEU A 63 16.74 5.72 24.11
C LEU A 63 17.28 4.57 24.99
N PRO A 64 18.09 4.86 26.03
CA PRO A 64 18.54 3.87 26.99
C PRO A 64 17.38 3.41 27.88
N LYS A 65 17.22 2.08 28.01
CA LYS A 65 16.11 1.47 28.76
C LYS A 65 16.16 1.79 30.26
N SER A 66 17.34 2.02 30.82
CA SER A 66 17.55 2.26 32.26
C SER A 66 16.98 3.59 32.74
N LYS A 67 17.11 4.66 31.94
CA LYS A 67 16.68 6.02 32.33
C LYS A 67 15.35 6.45 31.71
N LYS A 68 14.99 5.90 30.54
CA LYS A 68 13.87 6.37 29.72
C LYS A 68 12.96 5.21 29.29
N LYS A 69 12.59 4.37 30.26
CA LYS A 69 11.76 3.17 30.03
C LYS A 69 10.38 3.54 29.48
N ASP A 70 9.74 4.56 30.05
CA ASP A 70 8.37 4.93 29.70
C ASP A 70 8.32 5.64 28.34
N GLU A 71 9.27 6.53 28.02
CA GLU A 71 9.42 7.10 26.68
C GLU A 71 9.61 6.00 25.61
N LYS A 72 10.40 4.97 25.93
CA LYS A 72 10.65 3.84 25.02
C LYS A 72 9.40 2.97 24.81
N LYS A 73 8.55 2.85 25.84
CA LYS A 73 7.24 2.18 25.75
C LYS A 73 6.26 3.00 24.94
N ALA A 74 6.16 4.30 25.21
CA ALA A 74 5.29 5.23 24.48
C ALA A 74 5.57 5.17 22.96
N LEU A 75 6.84 5.22 22.54
CA LEU A 75 7.20 5.06 21.12
C LEU A 75 6.82 3.68 20.55
N SER A 76 6.85 2.63 21.38
CA SER A 76 6.46 1.29 20.95
C SER A 76 4.94 1.18 20.78
N GLU A 77 4.18 1.83 21.66
CA GLU A 77 2.72 1.90 21.61
C GLU A 77 2.25 2.76 20.43
N GLU A 78 2.87 3.92 20.20
CA GLU A 78 2.58 4.79 19.06
C GLU A 78 2.76 4.04 17.73
N ILE A 79 3.87 3.29 17.57
CA ILE A 79 4.08 2.45 16.38
C ILE A 79 2.94 1.45 16.21
N LYS A 80 2.52 0.76 17.29
CA LYS A 80 1.44 -0.23 17.23
C LYS A 80 0.13 0.42 16.82
N VAL A 81 -0.26 1.51 17.49
CA VAL A 81 -1.50 2.24 17.24
C VAL A 81 -1.57 2.65 15.77
N MET A 82 -0.57 3.38 15.26
CA MET A 82 -0.57 3.83 13.86
C MET A 82 -0.65 2.67 12.85
N THR A 83 0.06 1.56 13.10
CA THR A 83 -0.01 0.40 12.19
C THR A 83 -1.38 -0.26 12.22
N SER A 84 -1.99 -0.39 13.40
CA SER A 84 -3.30 -1.01 13.56
C SER A 84 -4.42 -0.16 12.97
N GLU A 85 -4.36 1.16 13.14
CA GLU A 85 -5.35 2.10 12.59
C GLU A 85 -5.34 2.11 11.06
N LEU A 86 -4.14 2.16 10.46
CA LEU A 86 -4.02 2.11 9.00
C LEU A 86 -4.53 0.78 8.45
N GLN A 87 -4.21 -0.34 9.11
CA GLN A 87 -4.68 -1.66 8.70
C GLN A 87 -6.21 -1.77 8.81
N LYS A 88 -6.81 -1.31 9.92
CA LYS A 88 -8.26 -1.29 10.11
C LYS A 88 -8.96 -0.46 9.04
N ARG A 89 -8.47 0.74 8.76
CA ARG A 89 -9.03 1.61 7.72
C ARG A 89 -8.95 0.97 6.35
N GLN A 90 -7.76 0.51 5.94
CA GLN A 90 -7.59 -0.12 4.62
C GLN A 90 -8.33 -1.46 4.49
N ALA A 91 -8.57 -2.17 5.58
CA ALA A 91 -9.38 -3.39 5.59
C ALA A 91 -10.87 -3.05 5.37
N ALA A 92 -11.42 -2.09 6.12
CA ALA A 92 -12.79 -1.64 5.97
C ALA A 92 -13.07 -1.09 4.56
N GLU A 93 -12.13 -0.32 3.99
CA GLU A 93 -12.25 0.18 2.62
C GLU A 93 -12.22 -0.94 1.56
N ARG A 94 -11.52 -2.05 1.83
CA ARG A 94 -11.53 -3.22 0.94
C ARG A 94 -12.82 -4.01 1.05
N GLU A 95 -13.32 -4.19 2.26
CA GLU A 95 -14.58 -4.89 2.52
C GLU A 95 -15.74 -4.17 1.83
N GLN A 96 -15.84 -2.85 2.00
CA GLN A 96 -16.83 -2.02 1.30
C GLN A 96 -16.68 -2.08 -0.23
N ALA A 97 -15.45 -2.12 -0.74
CA ALA A 97 -15.18 -2.22 -2.17
C ALA A 97 -15.48 -3.62 -2.74
N GLN A 98 -15.42 -4.67 -1.92
CA GLN A 98 -15.74 -6.04 -2.30
C GLN A 98 -17.24 -6.30 -2.28
N ASP A 99 -17.96 -5.76 -1.29
CA ASP A 99 -19.41 -5.90 -1.18
C ASP A 99 -20.14 -5.13 -2.31
N ALA A 100 -19.56 -4.03 -2.79
CA ALA A 100 -20.06 -3.30 -3.95
C ALA A 100 -19.78 -3.99 -5.32
N GLY A 101 -19.11 -5.15 -5.33
CA GLY A 101 -18.71 -5.86 -6.54
C GLY A 101 -18.94 -7.38 -6.50
N ARG A 102 -19.72 -7.88 -5.54
CA ARG A 102 -20.07 -9.30 -5.43
C ARG A 102 -21.42 -9.57 -6.11
N ASP A 103 -21.42 -9.44 -7.43
CA ASP A 103 -22.20 -10.35 -8.28
C ASP A 103 -21.19 -11.35 -8.87
N ASP A 104 -21.55 -12.62 -8.86
CA ASP A 104 -20.78 -13.82 -9.20
C ASP A 104 -19.89 -14.47 -8.12
N SER A 105 -20.37 -15.65 -7.75
CA SER A 105 -19.79 -16.77 -7.02
C SER A 105 -18.36 -17.13 -7.42
N GLU A 106 -17.45 -17.16 -6.44
CA GLU A 106 -16.49 -18.27 -6.33
C GLU A 106 -16.34 -18.60 -4.84
N GLU A 107 -17.10 -19.60 -4.39
CA GLU A 107 -16.79 -20.35 -3.18
C GLU A 107 -15.46 -21.08 -3.42
N ILE A 108 -14.37 -20.54 -2.90
CA ILE A 108 -13.13 -21.29 -2.78
C ILE A 108 -13.32 -22.22 -1.58
N SER A 109 -13.76 -23.44 -1.85
CA SER A 109 -13.83 -24.55 -0.91
C SER A 109 -12.44 -24.79 -0.31
N ASN A 110 -12.32 -24.58 0.98
CA ASN A 110 -11.13 -24.83 1.76
C ASN A 110 -11.19 -26.26 2.33
N GLU A 111 -11.18 -27.26 1.46
CA GLU A 111 -11.08 -28.68 1.80
C GLU A 111 -10.01 -29.37 0.93
N GLU A 112 -9.29 -30.29 1.54
CA GLU A 112 -8.17 -31.11 1.01
C GLU A 112 -6.78 -30.47 0.96
N PHE A 113 -6.23 -30.20 2.16
CA PHE A 113 -4.82 -30.50 2.41
C PHE A 113 -4.72 -31.38 3.65
N GLU A 114 -5.17 -32.63 3.54
CA GLU A 114 -4.91 -33.66 4.54
C GLU A 114 -3.59 -34.37 4.19
N ASP A 115 -2.57 -34.03 4.99
CA ASP A 115 -1.48 -34.86 5.51
C ASP A 115 -1.09 -36.14 4.75
N ASP A 116 -0.08 -36.01 3.90
CA ASP A 116 0.85 -37.08 3.53
C ASP A 116 2.02 -37.13 4.53
N PHE A 117 1.73 -37.54 5.78
CA PHE A 117 2.78 -37.83 6.76
C PHE A 117 2.54 -39.22 7.38
N SER A 118 2.84 -40.25 6.60
CA SER A 118 2.98 -41.61 7.10
C SER A 118 4.44 -41.84 7.53
N ASP A 119 4.64 -42.19 8.80
CA ASP A 119 5.84 -42.89 9.33
C ASP A 119 5.58 -44.40 9.30
#